data_AF-A0A0N5CGX3-F1
#
_entry.id   AF-A0A0N5CGX3-F1
#
_cell.length_a   1.000
_cell.length_b   1.000
_cell.length_c   1.000
_cell.angle_alpha   90.00
_cell.angle_beta   90.00
_cell.angle_gamma   90.00
#
_symmetry.space_group_name_H-M   'P 1'
#
loop_
_entity.id
_entity.type
_entity.pdbx_description
1 polymer ?
#
loop_
_entity_poly.entity_id
_entity_poly.type
_entity_poly.pdbx_seq_one_letter_code
_entity_poly.pdbx_strand_id
1 'polypeptide(L)'
;MAIYTQHVTASKLMKRALDGSDKDEEPHAKKDFKKDKDLEEQRKAGQIPAMVDVVSGRDINPHIPAFISQTPWYISTDGPTLQHQRPHPDRQKTDIEINEWYNRGTTGVRAKKYRKGACENCGAMTHKKKDCFERPRKVGAKYTNEKIAEDEYIQPDVSYMSFDAKRDRWNGFDPAMQSEVIEEFEELEKTEELIKKEKIENGEVDPNADEDDDCAAPGSSVDMNSRTRITVRNLRIREDTAKYLYNLSENAPYYDPKSRSMRENPNEGKDEMSKGNFAGENFVRYTGEVIDANEAQLFAWNARTKGIDVNALADPTKVEFMRKEYEKEKKERMKQIYDKYGGEEHMVSGKDDDTNNV
;
A
#
# COMPACT_ATOMS: atom_id res chain seq x y z
N MET A 1 -29.80 -9.62 -1.45
CA MET A 1 -28.45 -9.10 -1.20
C MET A 1 -27.61 -10.31 -0.81
N ALA A 2 -26.63 -10.27 0.09
CA ALA A 2 -25.77 -11.43 0.32
C ALA A 2 -26.57 -12.60 0.91
N ILE A 3 -27.12 -13.43 0.03
CA ILE A 3 -28.00 -14.56 0.33
C ILE A 3 -27.36 -15.75 -0.35
N TYR A 4 -27.25 -16.82 0.41
CA TYR A 4 -26.88 -18.09 -0.14
C TYR A 4 -28.08 -19.01 -0.11
N THR A 5 -28.42 -19.52 -1.29
CA THR A 5 -29.35 -20.62 -1.44
C THR A 5 -28.55 -21.79 -1.94
N GLN A 6 -28.54 -22.88 -1.18
CA GLN A 6 -27.82 -24.08 -1.59
C GLN A 6 -28.55 -24.71 -2.76
N HIS A 7 -27.95 -24.62 -3.95
CA HIS A 7 -28.42 -25.36 -5.12
C HIS A 7 -27.99 -26.82 -4.96
N VAL A 8 -28.93 -27.69 -4.60
CA VAL A 8 -28.65 -29.13 -4.53
C VAL A 8 -28.72 -29.68 -5.96
N THR A 9 -27.64 -30.32 -6.43
CA THR A 9 -27.63 -30.93 -7.77
C THR A 9 -28.64 -32.07 -7.84
N ALA A 10 -29.23 -32.27 -9.02
CA ALA A 10 -30.18 -33.37 -9.25
C ALA A 10 -29.58 -34.74 -8.90
N SER A 11 -28.28 -34.94 -9.12
CA SER A 11 -27.56 -36.17 -8.73
C SER A 11 -27.47 -36.36 -7.22
N LYS A 12 -27.28 -35.28 -6.44
CA LYS A 12 -27.23 -35.33 -4.97
C LYS A 12 -28.63 -35.50 -4.37
N LEU A 13 -29.66 -34.93 -4.99
CA LEU A 13 -31.07 -35.20 -4.66
C LEU A 13 -31.45 -36.66 -4.90
N MET A 14 -31.08 -37.23 -6.06
CA MET A 14 -31.38 -38.63 -6.38
C MET A 14 -30.62 -39.62 -5.48
N LYS A 15 -29.38 -39.31 -5.07
CA LYS A 15 -28.66 -40.11 -4.05
C LYS A 15 -29.34 -40.06 -2.68
N ARG A 16 -29.74 -38.87 -2.21
CA ARG A 16 -30.49 -38.73 -0.95
C ARG A 16 -31.81 -39.52 -0.97
N ALA A 17 -32.50 -39.54 -2.10
CA ALA A 17 -33.72 -40.33 -2.26
C ALA A 17 -33.48 -41.86 -2.23
N LEU A 18 -32.30 -42.32 -2.63
CA LEU A 18 -31.90 -43.73 -2.60
C LEU A 18 -31.42 -44.18 -1.20
N ASP A 19 -30.69 -43.31 -0.49
CA ASP A 19 -30.09 -43.64 0.81
C ASP A 19 -31.09 -43.58 1.98
N GLY A 20 -32.31 -43.05 1.76
CA GLY A 20 -33.42 -43.11 2.72
C GLY A 20 -33.22 -42.33 4.03
N SER A 21 -32.12 -41.57 4.15
CA SER A 21 -31.86 -40.67 5.26
C SER A 21 -32.57 -39.33 5.03
N ASP A 22 -33.34 -38.90 6.05
CA ASP A 22 -34.07 -37.63 6.17
C ASP A 22 -35.54 -37.68 5.74
N LYS A 23 -36.39 -38.13 6.67
CA LYS A 23 -37.85 -37.93 6.68
C LYS A 23 -38.30 -36.77 7.58
N ASP A 24 -37.37 -35.96 8.09
CA ASP A 24 -37.69 -34.97 9.11
C ASP A 24 -37.62 -33.54 8.56
N GLU A 25 -38.73 -32.83 8.77
CA GLU A 25 -39.02 -31.40 8.49
C GLU A 25 -39.38 -31.04 7.03
N GLU A 26 -40.68 -31.03 6.72
CA GLU A 26 -41.20 -30.25 5.59
C GLU A 26 -40.85 -28.76 5.79
N PRO A 27 -40.03 -28.15 4.93
CA PRO A 27 -39.69 -26.75 5.07
C PRO A 27 -40.93 -25.89 4.88
N HIS A 28 -41.28 -25.10 5.88
CA HIS A 28 -42.27 -24.03 5.70
C HIS A 28 -41.63 -22.91 4.88
N ALA A 29 -41.53 -23.11 3.56
CA ALA A 29 -40.80 -22.25 2.62
C ALA A 29 -41.08 -20.74 2.79
N LYS A 30 -42.31 -20.35 3.17
CA LYS A 30 -42.67 -18.95 3.44
C LYS A 30 -42.10 -18.41 4.75
N LYS A 31 -42.08 -19.23 5.82
CA LYS A 31 -41.55 -18.83 7.12
C LYS A 31 -40.03 -18.73 7.05
N ASP A 32 -39.37 -19.67 6.39
CA ASP A 32 -37.91 -19.68 6.29
C ASP A 32 -37.40 -18.56 5.36
N PHE A 33 -38.08 -18.32 4.23
CA PHE A 33 -37.80 -17.14 3.40
C PHE A 33 -37.94 -15.82 4.16
N LYS A 34 -38.98 -15.70 5.02
CA LYS A 34 -39.16 -14.51 5.85
C LYS A 34 -38.03 -14.38 6.89
N LYS A 35 -37.65 -15.48 7.55
CA LYS A 35 -36.51 -15.49 8.48
C LYS A 35 -35.22 -15.08 7.78
N ASP A 36 -34.94 -15.61 6.59
CA ASP A 36 -33.73 -15.28 5.84
C ASP A 36 -33.68 -13.80 5.45
N LYS A 37 -34.83 -13.24 5.06
CA LYS A 37 -34.95 -11.81 4.77
C LYS A 37 -34.79 -10.94 6.02
N ASP A 38 -35.40 -11.33 7.13
CA ASP A 38 -35.26 -10.61 8.41
C ASP A 38 -33.80 -10.67 8.91
N LEU A 39 -33.13 -11.82 8.76
CA LEU A 39 -31.70 -11.99 9.06
C LEU A 39 -30.81 -11.13 8.14
N GLU A 40 -31.16 -11.02 6.85
CA GLU A 40 -30.47 -10.14 5.90
C GLU A 40 -30.61 -8.67 6.29
N GLU A 41 -31.81 -8.22 6.68
CA GLU A 41 -32.04 -6.85 7.14
C GLU A 41 -31.27 -6.56 8.44
N GLN A 42 -31.22 -7.51 9.38
CA GLN A 42 -30.44 -7.39 10.61
C GLN A 42 -28.93 -7.38 10.37
N ARG A 43 -28.43 -8.19 9.42
CA ARG A 43 -27.03 -8.13 8.95
C ARG A 43 -26.69 -6.80 8.30
N LYS A 44 -27.61 -6.27 7.49
CA LYS A 44 -27.46 -4.95 6.85
C LYS A 44 -27.47 -3.82 7.88
N ALA A 45 -28.22 -3.99 8.97
CA ALA A 45 -28.21 -3.07 10.10
C ALA A 45 -26.98 -3.25 11.02
N GLY A 46 -26.12 -4.24 10.77
CA GLY A 46 -24.94 -4.53 11.60
C GLY A 46 -25.28 -5.14 12.96
N GLN A 47 -26.50 -5.65 13.16
CA GLN A 47 -26.93 -6.29 14.41
C GLN A 47 -26.47 -7.75 14.50
N ILE A 48 -26.32 -8.42 13.35
CA ILE A 48 -25.89 -9.81 13.23
C ILE A 48 -24.58 -9.86 12.42
N PRO A 49 -23.63 -10.73 12.78
CA PRO A 49 -22.40 -10.91 12.02
C PRO A 49 -22.68 -11.28 10.55
N ALA A 50 -21.74 -10.87 9.69
CA ALA A 50 -21.76 -11.19 8.28
C ALA A 50 -21.68 -12.72 8.05
N MET A 51 -22.05 -13.13 6.85
CA MET A 51 -21.92 -14.53 6.42
C MET A 51 -20.44 -14.80 6.11
N VAL A 52 -19.88 -15.88 6.64
CA VAL A 52 -18.47 -16.24 6.40
C VAL A 52 -18.36 -17.09 5.14
N ASP A 53 -17.42 -16.77 4.26
CA ASP A 53 -17.10 -17.56 3.07
C ASP A 53 -16.42 -18.89 3.47
N VAL A 54 -16.96 -20.01 2.99
CA VAL A 54 -16.44 -21.36 3.32
C VAL A 54 -15.03 -21.60 2.80
N VAL A 55 -14.67 -21.01 1.65
CA VAL A 55 -13.37 -21.26 1.01
C VAL A 55 -12.30 -20.29 1.52
N SER A 56 -12.63 -18.99 1.58
CA SER A 56 -11.65 -17.97 1.96
C SER A 56 -11.62 -17.66 3.46
N GLY A 57 -12.63 -18.08 4.22
CA GLY A 57 -12.79 -17.73 5.64
C GLY A 57 -13.05 -16.24 5.89
N ARG A 58 -13.32 -15.46 4.83
CA ARG A 58 -13.57 -14.01 4.93
C ARG A 58 -15.06 -13.72 5.00
N ASP A 59 -15.39 -12.61 5.65
CA ASP A 59 -16.77 -12.15 5.73
C ASP A 59 -17.27 -11.64 4.37
N ILE A 60 -18.44 -12.14 3.96
CA ILE A 60 -19.18 -11.67 2.80
C ILE A 60 -19.99 -10.44 3.21
N ASN A 61 -19.65 -9.30 2.63
CA ASN A 61 -20.33 -8.04 2.92
C ASN A 61 -21.86 -8.17 2.66
N PRO A 62 -22.72 -7.96 3.68
CA PRO A 62 -24.19 -8.06 3.56
C PRO A 62 -24.81 -7.17 2.48
N HIS A 63 -24.15 -6.06 2.14
CA HIS A 63 -24.64 -5.10 1.14
C HIS A 63 -24.42 -5.54 -0.32
N ILE A 64 -23.71 -6.66 -0.57
CA ILE A 64 -23.56 -7.20 -1.93
C ILE A 64 -24.93 -7.70 -2.44
N PRO A 65 -25.40 -7.31 -3.63
CA PRO A 65 -26.67 -7.81 -4.18
C PRO A 65 -26.73 -9.36 -4.31
N ALA A 66 -27.95 -9.91 -4.31
CA ALA A 66 -28.16 -11.38 -4.35
C ALA A 66 -27.60 -12.01 -5.62
N PHE A 67 -27.84 -11.38 -6.77
CA PHE A 67 -27.38 -11.92 -8.04
C PHE A 67 -25.84 -11.99 -8.18
N ILE A 68 -25.08 -11.24 -7.36
CA ILE A 68 -23.61 -11.31 -7.33
C ILE A 68 -23.15 -12.38 -6.34
N SER A 69 -23.70 -12.36 -5.13
CA SER A 69 -23.32 -13.26 -4.04
C SER A 69 -23.79 -14.71 -4.24
N GLN A 70 -24.94 -14.91 -4.90
CA GLN A 70 -25.49 -16.22 -5.17
C GLN A 70 -24.61 -16.95 -6.19
N THR A 71 -24.08 -18.10 -5.78
CA THR A 71 -23.32 -18.99 -6.66
C THR A 71 -24.29 -19.68 -7.63
N PRO A 72 -24.06 -19.59 -8.95
CA PRO A 72 -24.92 -20.24 -9.92
C PRO A 72 -24.77 -21.77 -9.88
N TRP A 73 -25.81 -22.50 -10.29
CA TRP A 73 -25.94 -23.95 -10.16
C TRP A 73 -24.80 -24.78 -10.80
N TYR A 74 -24.13 -24.25 -11.83
CA TYR A 74 -23.05 -24.92 -12.54
C TYR A 74 -21.70 -24.83 -11.82
N ILE A 75 -21.62 -24.10 -10.71
CA ILE A 75 -20.44 -24.02 -9.85
C ILE A 75 -20.82 -24.74 -8.55
N SER A 76 -20.25 -25.93 -8.33
CA SER A 76 -20.51 -26.71 -7.14
C SER A 76 -19.84 -26.07 -5.93
N THR A 77 -20.63 -25.58 -4.98
CA THR A 77 -20.16 -25.02 -3.73
C THR A 77 -20.90 -25.65 -2.56
N ASP A 78 -20.17 -26.01 -1.50
CA ASP A 78 -20.74 -26.60 -0.29
C ASP A 78 -21.31 -25.56 0.68
N GLY A 79 -21.18 -24.26 0.36
CA GLY A 79 -21.73 -23.17 1.14
C GLY A 79 -21.58 -21.80 0.48
N PRO A 80 -21.86 -20.71 1.21
CA PRO A 80 -21.73 -19.35 0.71
C PRO A 80 -20.29 -19.03 0.34
N THR A 81 -20.07 -18.55 -0.87
CA THR A 81 -18.75 -18.13 -1.34
C THR A 81 -18.85 -17.10 -2.46
N LEU A 82 -17.81 -16.27 -2.60
CA LEU A 82 -17.67 -15.31 -3.69
C LEU A 82 -16.59 -15.73 -4.70
N GLN A 83 -16.13 -16.99 -4.65
CA GLN A 83 -15.06 -17.50 -5.51
C GLN A 83 -15.41 -17.42 -7.01
N HIS A 84 -16.69 -17.58 -7.38
CA HIS A 84 -17.14 -17.49 -8.78
C HIS A 84 -17.01 -16.10 -9.39
N GLN A 85 -16.91 -15.06 -8.56
CA GLN A 85 -16.69 -13.68 -9.01
C GLN A 85 -15.20 -13.36 -9.18
N ARG A 86 -14.30 -14.25 -8.75
CA ARG A 86 -12.86 -14.07 -8.99
C ARG A 86 -12.55 -14.25 -10.48
N PRO A 87 -11.50 -13.60 -11.00
CA PRO A 87 -11.08 -13.75 -12.38
C PRO A 87 -10.94 -15.23 -12.79
N HIS A 88 -11.70 -15.68 -13.78
CA HIS A 88 -11.68 -17.07 -14.24
C HIS A 88 -10.38 -17.43 -14.98
N PRO A 89 -9.79 -18.61 -14.74
CA PRO A 89 -8.53 -19.01 -15.36
C PRO A 89 -8.62 -19.04 -16.90
N ASP A 90 -9.72 -19.52 -17.47
CA ASP A 90 -9.87 -19.61 -18.94
C ASP A 90 -9.90 -18.24 -19.65
N ARG A 91 -10.25 -17.17 -18.92
CA ARG A 91 -10.25 -15.80 -19.43
C ARG A 91 -8.95 -15.07 -19.17
N GLN A 92 -8.14 -15.55 -18.24
CA GLN A 92 -6.83 -15.01 -17.97
C GLN A 92 -5.89 -15.45 -19.07
N LYS A 93 -5.44 -14.48 -19.87
CA LYS A 93 -4.34 -14.68 -20.81
C LYS A 93 -3.09 -14.21 -20.10
N THR A 94 -2.10 -15.07 -19.98
CA THR A 94 -0.80 -14.69 -19.45
C THR A 94 -0.09 -13.84 -20.49
N ASP A 95 0.22 -12.60 -20.13
CA ASP A 95 1.11 -11.76 -20.91
C ASP A 95 2.55 -12.30 -20.81
N ILE A 96 3.38 -11.89 -21.76
CA ILE A 96 4.82 -12.16 -21.75
C ILE A 96 5.47 -11.42 -20.57
N GLU A 97 6.52 -11.99 -20.00
CA GLU A 97 7.32 -11.29 -18.99
C GLU A 97 8.08 -10.11 -19.60
N ILE A 98 8.40 -9.08 -18.79
CA ILE A 98 9.07 -7.86 -19.27
C ILE A 98 10.42 -8.17 -19.96
N ASN A 99 11.13 -9.20 -19.50
CA ASN A 99 12.44 -9.60 -20.02
C ASN A 99 12.36 -10.54 -21.23
N GLU A 100 11.18 -11.06 -21.54
CA GLU A 100 10.98 -12.00 -22.63
C GLU A 100 10.63 -11.25 -23.92
N TRP A 101 11.56 -11.24 -24.87
CA TRP A 101 11.34 -10.65 -26.18
C TRP A 101 11.88 -11.56 -27.28
N TYR A 102 11.57 -11.23 -28.54
CA TYR A 102 12.13 -11.90 -29.70
C TYR A 102 13.66 -11.82 -29.71
N ASN A 103 14.30 -12.97 -29.94
CA ASN A 103 15.75 -13.07 -30.02
C ASN A 103 16.24 -12.35 -31.28
N ARG A 104 16.99 -11.27 -31.11
CA ARG A 104 17.59 -10.53 -32.24
C ARG A 104 18.98 -11.10 -32.59
N GLY A 105 19.34 -11.04 -33.86
CA GLY A 105 20.65 -11.50 -34.35
C GLY A 105 20.67 -12.92 -34.90
N THR A 106 21.87 -13.43 -35.18
CA THR A 106 22.13 -14.78 -35.70
C THR A 106 22.69 -15.70 -34.60
N THR A 107 22.60 -17.01 -34.83
CA THR A 107 23.12 -18.02 -33.89
C THR A 107 24.65 -18.08 -33.82
N GLY A 108 25.37 -17.35 -34.68
CA GLY A 108 26.84 -17.42 -34.79
C GLY A 108 27.36 -18.72 -35.44
N VAL A 109 26.47 -19.67 -35.78
CA VAL A 109 26.85 -20.96 -36.36
C VAL A 109 26.66 -20.92 -37.87
N ARG A 110 27.77 -21.09 -38.60
CA ARG A 110 27.80 -21.07 -40.06
C ARG A 110 28.03 -22.46 -40.65
N ALA A 111 27.16 -22.88 -41.57
CA ALA A 111 27.36 -24.09 -42.33
C ALA A 111 28.46 -23.92 -43.40
N LYS A 112 29.29 -24.94 -43.61
CA LYS A 112 30.36 -24.93 -44.63
C LYS A 112 29.89 -25.33 -46.04
N LYS A 113 28.72 -25.95 -46.15
CA LYS A 113 28.13 -26.43 -47.40
C LYS A 113 26.63 -26.14 -47.42
N TYR A 114 26.09 -25.96 -48.62
CA TYR A 114 24.67 -25.78 -48.82
C TYR A 114 23.89 -27.01 -48.33
N ARG A 115 22.87 -26.77 -47.51
CA ARG A 115 21.96 -27.80 -46.99
C ARG A 115 20.69 -27.83 -47.84
N LYS A 116 20.15 -29.02 -48.10
CA LYS A 116 18.89 -29.17 -48.83
C LYS A 116 17.76 -28.53 -48.03
N GLY A 117 17.00 -27.64 -48.66
CA GLY A 117 15.95 -26.85 -48.00
C GLY A 117 16.39 -25.46 -47.54
N ALA A 118 17.70 -25.16 -47.58
CA ALA A 118 18.20 -23.81 -47.29
C ALA A 118 17.85 -22.83 -48.40
N CYS A 119 17.83 -21.54 -48.06
CA CYS A 119 17.68 -20.44 -48.99
C CYS A 119 18.70 -20.55 -50.14
N GLU A 120 18.22 -20.52 -51.38
CA GLU A 120 19.09 -20.70 -52.55
C GLU A 120 20.08 -19.53 -52.75
N ASN A 121 19.80 -18.36 -52.15
CA ASN A 121 20.63 -17.16 -52.26
C ASN A 121 21.80 -17.18 -51.26
N CYS A 122 21.49 -17.20 -49.97
CA CYS A 122 22.46 -17.06 -48.87
C CYS A 122 22.83 -18.39 -48.20
N GLY A 123 22.00 -19.43 -48.29
CA GLY A 123 22.26 -20.74 -47.68
C GLY A 123 21.85 -20.90 -46.21
N ALA A 124 21.16 -19.94 -45.62
CA ALA A 124 20.51 -20.08 -44.30
C ALA A 124 19.25 -20.97 -44.38
N MET A 125 18.93 -21.68 -43.30
CA MET A 125 17.80 -22.63 -43.26
C MET A 125 16.45 -22.05 -42.81
N THR A 126 16.44 -20.86 -42.20
CA THR A 126 15.24 -20.33 -41.52
C THR A 126 14.22 -19.72 -42.47
N HIS A 127 14.65 -19.24 -43.65
CA HIS A 127 13.83 -18.46 -44.57
C HIS A 127 13.98 -18.92 -46.03
N LYS A 128 13.04 -18.48 -46.87
CA LYS A 128 13.04 -18.78 -48.32
C LYS A 128 13.75 -17.68 -49.11
N LYS A 129 14.13 -17.99 -50.36
CA LYS A 129 14.81 -17.03 -51.26
C LYS A 129 14.09 -15.68 -51.42
N LYS A 130 12.76 -15.66 -51.37
CA LYS A 130 11.95 -14.43 -51.53
C LYS A 130 12.09 -13.49 -50.33
N ASP A 131 12.23 -14.04 -49.13
CA ASP A 131 12.29 -13.32 -47.86
C ASP A 131 13.73 -13.25 -47.34
N CYS A 132 14.70 -13.28 -48.25
CA CYS A 132 16.12 -13.30 -47.93
C CYS A 132 16.63 -11.91 -47.52
N PHE A 133 17.27 -11.82 -46.36
CA PHE A 133 17.86 -10.58 -45.85
C PHE A 133 19.13 -10.16 -46.59
N GLU A 134 19.82 -11.10 -47.24
CA GLU A 134 20.97 -10.78 -48.08
C GLU A 134 20.58 -10.32 -49.47
N ARG A 135 21.41 -9.43 -50.04
CA ARG A 135 21.29 -8.95 -51.42
C ARG A 135 21.16 -10.13 -52.40
N PRO A 136 20.19 -10.09 -53.35
CA PRO A 136 20.07 -11.13 -54.37
C PRO A 136 21.34 -11.30 -55.20
N ARG A 137 21.91 -12.52 -55.20
CA ARG A 137 23.12 -12.86 -55.95
C ARG A 137 22.75 -13.40 -57.34
N LYS A 138 23.60 -13.12 -58.35
CA LYS A 138 23.44 -13.66 -59.71
C LYS A 138 23.59 -15.20 -59.74
N VAL A 139 24.57 -15.70 -58.98
CA VAL A 139 24.75 -17.12 -58.70
C VAL A 139 24.64 -17.30 -57.19
N GLY A 140 23.60 -18.01 -56.74
CA GLY A 140 23.31 -18.19 -55.32
C GLY A 140 24.16 -19.27 -54.66
N ALA A 141 24.18 -19.27 -53.33
CA ALA A 141 24.93 -20.21 -52.50
C ALA A 141 24.60 -21.69 -52.79
N LYS A 142 23.43 -21.98 -53.35
CA LYS A 142 23.04 -23.33 -53.82
C LYS A 142 24.03 -23.94 -54.82
N TYR A 143 24.59 -23.11 -55.71
CA TYR A 143 25.47 -23.57 -56.78
C TYR A 143 26.96 -23.36 -56.46
N THR A 144 27.31 -22.33 -55.69
CA THR A 144 28.70 -21.99 -55.40
C THR A 144 29.20 -22.53 -54.05
N ASN A 145 28.33 -22.83 -53.09
CA ASN A 145 28.69 -23.10 -51.68
C ASN A 145 29.53 -22.00 -51.01
N GLU A 146 29.63 -20.83 -51.62
CA GLU A 146 30.46 -19.73 -51.15
C GLU A 146 29.63 -18.72 -50.34
N LYS A 147 30.24 -18.17 -49.29
CA LYS A 147 29.64 -17.15 -48.41
C LYS A 147 28.25 -17.58 -47.92
N ILE A 148 28.18 -18.70 -47.23
CA ILE A 148 26.96 -19.18 -46.60
C ILE A 148 26.65 -18.31 -45.38
N ALA A 149 25.43 -17.82 -45.25
CA ALA A 149 25.00 -17.05 -44.08
C ALA A 149 24.87 -17.93 -42.83
N GLU A 150 24.94 -17.30 -41.66
CA GLU A 150 24.59 -17.94 -40.38
C GLU A 150 23.08 -18.15 -40.29
N ASP A 151 22.66 -19.19 -39.56
CA ASP A 151 21.22 -19.41 -39.32
C ASP A 151 20.72 -18.43 -38.24
N GLU A 152 19.54 -17.83 -38.48
CA GLU A 152 18.84 -16.97 -37.52
C GLU A 152 18.22 -17.79 -36.36
N TYR A 153 17.90 -17.11 -35.26
CA TYR A 153 17.17 -17.74 -34.16
C TYR A 153 15.73 -18.09 -34.56
N ILE A 154 15.26 -19.25 -34.10
CA ILE A 154 13.84 -19.61 -34.16
C ILE A 154 13.13 -18.75 -33.11
N GLN A 155 12.18 -17.94 -33.55
CA GLN A 155 11.44 -17.05 -32.67
C GLN A 155 10.42 -17.84 -31.84
N PRO A 156 10.26 -17.51 -30.54
CA PRO A 156 9.23 -18.12 -29.73
C PRO A 156 7.83 -17.71 -30.23
N ASP A 157 6.88 -18.65 -30.16
CA ASP A 157 5.48 -18.36 -30.45
C ASP A 157 4.85 -17.60 -29.27
N VAL A 158 4.86 -16.28 -29.39
CA VAL A 158 4.22 -15.38 -28.43
C VAL A 158 2.69 -15.45 -28.62
N SER A 159 2.04 -16.29 -27.80
CA SER A 159 0.59 -16.57 -27.94
C SER A 159 -0.30 -15.35 -27.63
N TYR A 160 0.11 -14.49 -26.69
CA TYR A 160 -0.62 -13.29 -26.31
C TYR A 160 0.33 -12.19 -25.84
N MET A 161 0.02 -10.95 -26.23
CA MET A 161 0.73 -9.76 -25.80
C MET A 161 -0.30 -8.64 -25.65
N SER A 162 -0.34 -8.01 -24.48
CA SER A 162 -1.22 -6.88 -24.17
C SER A 162 -0.97 -5.68 -25.07
N PHE A 163 -1.92 -4.73 -25.12
CA PHE A 163 -1.80 -3.55 -25.97
C PHE A 163 -0.53 -2.74 -25.70
N ASP A 164 -0.21 -2.57 -24.41
CA ASP A 164 0.96 -1.84 -23.95
C ASP A 164 2.24 -2.62 -24.26
N ALA A 165 2.28 -3.93 -23.95
CA ALA A 165 3.45 -4.76 -24.27
C ALA A 165 3.75 -4.79 -25.77
N LYS A 166 2.74 -4.79 -26.66
CA LYS A 166 3.00 -4.71 -28.13
C LYS A 166 3.61 -3.39 -28.58
N ARG A 167 3.33 -2.31 -27.85
CA ARG A 167 3.65 -0.92 -28.23
C ARG A 167 4.76 -0.32 -27.39
N ASP A 168 5.28 -1.06 -26.44
CA ASP A 168 6.41 -0.59 -25.66
C ASP A 168 7.58 -0.32 -26.59
N ARG A 169 8.05 0.93 -26.55
CA ARG A 169 9.18 1.42 -27.33
C ARG A 169 10.46 0.73 -26.90
N TRP A 170 10.54 0.32 -25.63
CA TRP A 170 11.73 -0.24 -25.00
C TRP A 170 11.74 -1.77 -24.98
N ASN A 171 10.93 -2.42 -25.81
CA ASN A 171 10.94 -3.87 -25.97
C ASN A 171 12.31 -4.41 -26.43
N GLY A 172 12.89 -5.31 -25.63
CA GLY A 172 14.22 -5.87 -25.87
C GLY A 172 15.36 -4.90 -25.53
N PHE A 173 15.13 -3.95 -24.63
CA PHE A 173 16.17 -3.10 -24.08
C PHE A 173 17.13 -3.92 -23.21
N ASP A 174 18.43 -3.80 -23.48
CA ASP A 174 19.48 -4.38 -22.65
C ASP A 174 19.84 -3.38 -21.53
N PRO A 175 19.65 -3.72 -20.24
CA PRO A 175 20.03 -2.86 -19.12
C PRO A 175 21.52 -2.47 -19.14
N ALA A 176 22.38 -3.25 -19.78
CA ALA A 176 23.80 -2.91 -19.91
C ALA A 176 24.03 -1.65 -20.76
N MET A 177 23.18 -1.35 -21.75
CA MET A 177 23.32 -0.11 -22.55
C MET A 177 23.13 1.16 -21.71
N GLN A 178 22.54 1.06 -20.51
CA GLN A 178 22.43 2.19 -19.60
C GLN A 178 23.79 2.68 -19.10
N SER A 179 24.84 1.84 -19.14
CA SER A 179 26.19 2.26 -18.72
C SER A 179 26.77 3.33 -19.62
N GLU A 180 26.50 3.30 -20.93
CA GLU A 180 26.96 4.33 -21.88
C GLU A 180 26.41 5.71 -21.50
N VAL A 181 25.14 5.77 -21.08
CA VAL A 181 24.52 7.02 -20.61
C VAL A 181 25.19 7.51 -19.32
N ILE A 182 25.52 6.60 -18.39
CA ILE A 182 26.24 6.97 -17.15
C ILE A 182 27.62 7.53 -17.48
N GLU A 183 28.36 6.89 -18.39
CA GLU A 183 29.68 7.37 -18.85
C GLU A 183 29.59 8.76 -19.49
N GLU A 184 28.56 9.03 -20.31
CA GLU A 184 28.30 10.35 -20.86
C GLU A 184 28.08 11.41 -19.76
N PHE A 185 27.31 11.08 -18.71
CA PHE A 185 27.12 11.98 -17.56
C PHE A 185 28.41 12.21 -16.77
N GLU A 186 29.22 11.17 -16.56
CA GLU A 186 30.52 11.29 -15.88
C GLU A 186 31.51 12.15 -16.68
N GLU A 187 31.50 12.08 -18.02
CA GLU A 187 32.29 12.97 -18.87
C GLU A 187 31.82 14.42 -18.78
N LEU A 188 30.49 14.64 -18.78
CA LEU A 188 29.92 15.97 -18.60
C LEU A 188 30.33 16.58 -17.25
N GLU A 189 30.21 15.85 -16.14
CA GLU A 189 30.65 16.31 -14.82
C GLU A 189 32.14 16.69 -14.80
N LYS A 190 33.02 15.89 -15.42
CA LYS A 190 34.45 16.20 -15.55
C LYS A 190 34.68 17.48 -16.36
N THR A 191 33.92 17.69 -17.44
CA THR A 191 34.04 18.93 -18.22
C THR A 191 33.54 20.15 -17.45
N GLU A 192 32.46 20.02 -16.68
CA GLU A 192 31.95 21.09 -15.81
C GLU A 192 32.96 21.46 -14.73
N GLU A 193 33.62 20.48 -14.11
CA GLU A 193 34.71 20.73 -13.16
C GLU A 193 35.90 21.47 -13.79
N LEU A 194 36.30 21.10 -15.01
CA LEU A 194 37.40 21.76 -15.72
C LEU A 194 37.05 23.20 -16.06
N ILE A 195 35.84 23.44 -16.58
CA ILE A 195 35.33 24.79 -16.85
C ILE A 195 35.29 25.61 -15.55
N LYS A 196 34.86 25.01 -14.43
CA LYS A 196 34.87 25.67 -13.12
C LYS A 196 36.29 26.03 -12.68
N LYS A 197 37.26 25.12 -12.85
CA LYS A 197 38.69 25.36 -12.54
C LYS A 197 39.28 26.48 -13.40
N GLU A 198 39.01 26.48 -14.71
CA GLU A 198 39.45 27.54 -15.63
C GLU A 198 38.86 28.91 -15.28
N LYS A 199 37.60 28.96 -14.85
CA LYS A 199 36.95 30.21 -14.38
C LYS A 199 37.56 30.74 -13.08
N ILE A 200 37.95 29.85 -12.16
CA ILE A 200 38.67 30.20 -10.94
C ILE A 200 40.07 30.72 -11.29
N GLU A 201 40.78 30.07 -12.20
CA GLU A 201 42.12 30.49 -12.66
C GLU A 201 42.08 31.86 -13.37
N ASN A 202 41.06 32.10 -14.19
CA ASN A 202 40.84 33.38 -14.86
C ASN A 202 40.32 34.48 -13.91
N GLY A 203 40.08 34.16 -12.62
CA GLY A 203 39.68 35.12 -11.59
C GLY A 203 38.23 35.63 -11.73
N GLU A 204 37.39 34.94 -12.49
CA GLU A 204 35.95 35.26 -12.64
C GLU A 204 35.12 34.73 -11.45
N VAL A 205 35.64 33.75 -10.70
CA VAL A 205 34.96 33.08 -9.57
C VAL A 205 35.92 32.99 -8.36
N ASP A 206 35.47 33.39 -7.18
CA ASP A 206 36.27 33.34 -5.94
C ASP A 206 36.37 31.89 -5.43
N PRO A 207 37.58 31.32 -5.23
CA PRO A 207 37.77 29.96 -4.72
C PRO A 207 37.28 29.72 -3.28
N ASN A 208 36.97 30.78 -2.51
CA ASN A 208 36.36 30.68 -1.17
C ASN A 208 34.88 31.10 -1.14
N ALA A 209 34.26 31.39 -2.30
CA ALA A 209 32.81 31.44 -2.35
C ALA A 209 32.31 29.99 -2.22
N ASP A 210 31.88 29.63 -1.02
CA ASP A 210 31.22 28.35 -0.76
C ASP A 210 30.14 28.13 -1.85
N GLU A 211 30.03 26.90 -2.34
CA GLU A 211 29.15 26.47 -3.44
C GLU A 211 27.64 26.69 -3.16
N ASP A 212 27.30 27.30 -2.03
CA ASP A 212 25.96 27.46 -1.48
C ASP A 212 25.16 28.62 -2.07
N ASP A 213 25.81 29.62 -2.72
CA ASP A 213 25.09 30.78 -3.28
C ASP A 213 24.67 30.60 -4.75
N ASP A 214 25.35 29.73 -5.50
CA ASP A 214 25.02 29.42 -6.92
C ASP A 214 24.41 28.02 -7.10
N CYS A 215 24.56 27.11 -6.13
CA CYS A 215 23.71 25.92 -6.03
C CYS A 215 22.42 26.30 -5.29
N ALA A 216 21.55 27.05 -5.97
CA ALA A 216 20.16 27.11 -5.59
C ALA A 216 19.63 25.66 -5.53
N ALA A 217 19.61 25.08 -4.32
CA ALA A 217 19.12 23.74 -4.02
C ALA A 217 17.99 23.38 -4.99
N PRO A 218 18.09 22.31 -5.80
CA PRO A 218 17.17 22.08 -6.92
C PRO A 218 15.71 22.19 -6.46
N GLY A 219 15.08 23.33 -6.78
CA GLY A 219 13.81 23.78 -6.21
C GLY A 219 13.77 25.20 -5.60
N SER A 220 14.91 25.89 -5.44
CA SER A 220 14.98 27.26 -4.90
C SER A 220 15.36 28.33 -5.93
N SER A 221 15.70 27.96 -7.17
CA SER A 221 15.92 28.90 -8.27
C SER A 221 14.59 29.51 -8.72
N VAL A 222 14.16 30.54 -7.99
CA VAL A 222 13.17 31.49 -8.48
C VAL A 222 13.84 32.33 -9.55
N ASP A 223 13.41 32.17 -10.81
CA ASP A 223 13.82 32.99 -11.95
C ASP A 223 13.94 34.47 -11.56
N MET A 224 15.17 35.01 -11.58
CA MET A 224 15.48 36.40 -11.22
C MET A 224 15.09 37.41 -12.31
N ASN A 225 14.06 37.13 -13.11
CA ASN A 225 13.49 38.11 -14.03
C ASN A 225 12.50 39.01 -13.27
N SER A 226 12.93 40.24 -12.98
CA SER A 226 12.24 41.22 -12.10
C SER A 226 10.84 41.67 -12.55
N ARG A 227 10.35 41.25 -13.72
CA ARG A 227 9.13 41.79 -14.34
C ARG A 227 7.89 40.88 -14.25
N THR A 228 8.04 39.63 -13.82
CA THR A 228 6.91 38.68 -13.59
C THR A 228 7.15 37.84 -12.33
N ARG A 229 7.59 38.50 -11.25
CA ARG A 229 8.02 37.86 -10.00
C ARG A 229 6.85 37.34 -9.17
N ILE A 230 6.14 36.33 -9.67
CA ILE A 230 5.27 35.48 -8.86
C ILE A 230 6.17 34.33 -8.38
N THR A 231 6.89 34.54 -7.29
CA THR A 231 7.62 33.45 -6.63
C THR A 231 6.58 32.51 -6.03
N VAL A 232 6.19 31.47 -6.75
CA VAL A 232 5.40 30.38 -6.20
C VAL A 232 6.32 29.59 -5.26
N ARG A 233 6.55 30.11 -4.06
CA ARG A 233 7.21 29.33 -3.01
C ARG A 233 6.31 28.15 -2.70
N ASN A 234 6.86 26.95 -2.67
CA ASN A 234 6.11 25.78 -2.22
C ASN A 234 5.60 26.07 -0.79
N LEU A 235 4.29 26.04 -0.59
CA LEU A 235 3.67 26.33 0.71
C LEU A 235 3.98 25.25 1.76
N ARG A 236 4.39 24.06 1.32
CA ARG A 236 4.76 22.96 2.20
C ARG A 236 6.14 23.22 2.79
N ILE A 237 6.17 23.35 4.10
CA ILE A 237 7.38 23.37 4.93
C ILE A 237 8.08 22.00 4.76
N ARG A 238 9.37 22.02 4.43
CA ARG A 238 10.13 20.80 4.09
C ARG A 238 10.66 20.09 5.34
N GLU A 239 10.88 20.87 6.40
CA GLU A 239 11.31 20.48 7.73
C GLU A 239 10.25 19.62 8.43
N ASP A 240 8.97 19.91 8.16
CA ASP A 240 7.84 19.17 8.72
C ASP A 240 7.57 17.88 7.92
N THR A 241 7.91 16.74 8.53
CA THR A 241 7.61 15.43 7.95
C THR A 241 6.11 15.13 8.03
N ALA A 242 5.56 14.55 6.95
CA ALA A 242 4.15 14.16 6.94
C ALA A 242 3.92 12.95 7.85
N LYS A 243 2.76 12.89 8.52
CA LYS A 243 2.47 11.87 9.53
C LYS A 243 2.64 10.43 9.02
N TYR A 244 2.17 10.14 7.81
CA TYR A 244 2.27 8.80 7.19
C TYR A 244 3.70 8.43 6.73
N LEU A 245 4.66 9.36 6.80
CA LEU A 245 6.06 9.10 6.48
C LEU A 245 6.91 8.79 7.72
N TYR A 246 6.36 8.90 8.94
CA TYR A 246 7.10 8.51 10.14
C TYR A 246 7.42 7.02 10.17
N ASN A 247 6.50 6.18 9.69
CA ASN A 247 6.69 4.73 9.59
C ASN A 247 6.16 4.22 8.24
N LEU A 248 7.05 3.66 7.41
CA LEU A 248 6.76 3.15 6.07
C LEU A 248 6.41 1.64 6.07
N SER A 249 6.37 0.99 7.23
CA SER A 249 5.95 -0.41 7.32
C SER A 249 4.45 -0.56 7.02
N GLU A 250 4.06 -1.71 6.44
CA GLU A 250 2.66 -1.97 6.06
C GLU A 250 1.72 -2.03 7.27
N ASN A 251 2.23 -2.45 8.43
CA ASN A 251 1.49 -2.52 9.69
C ASN A 251 1.63 -1.24 10.53
N ALA A 252 2.07 -0.14 9.92
CA ALA A 252 2.10 1.15 10.59
C ALA A 252 0.68 1.61 10.99
N PRO A 253 0.57 2.44 12.03
CA PRO A 253 -0.66 3.11 12.39
C PRO A 253 -1.40 3.74 11.22
N TYR A 254 -2.71 3.55 11.22
CA TYR A 254 -3.57 4.09 10.18
C TYR A 254 -3.57 5.62 10.16
N TYR A 255 -3.21 6.19 9.02
CA TYR A 255 -3.40 7.60 8.70
C TYR A 255 -4.67 7.78 7.88
N ASP A 256 -5.61 8.59 8.37
CA ASP A 256 -6.79 8.99 7.59
C ASP A 256 -6.44 10.21 6.72
N PRO A 257 -6.30 10.08 5.39
CA PRO A 257 -5.96 11.20 4.51
C PRO A 257 -7.08 12.25 4.41
N LYS A 258 -8.32 11.91 4.78
CA LYS A 258 -9.47 12.81 4.70
C LYS A 258 -9.41 13.86 5.81
N SER A 259 -9.30 13.40 7.06
CA SER A 259 -9.18 14.27 8.23
C SER A 259 -7.73 14.69 8.52
N ARG A 260 -6.75 14.09 7.82
CA ARG A 260 -5.31 14.26 8.04
C ARG A 260 -4.87 13.90 9.47
N SER A 261 -5.56 12.93 10.07
CA SER A 261 -5.32 12.49 11.44
C SER A 261 -4.66 11.12 11.50
N MET A 262 -3.65 10.98 12.37
CA MET A 262 -3.05 9.71 12.76
C MET A 262 -3.31 9.49 14.25
N ARG A 263 -4.01 8.41 14.59
CA ARG A 263 -4.51 8.19 15.95
C ARG A 263 -3.43 7.63 16.86
N GLU A 264 -2.87 6.49 16.45
CA GLU A 264 -1.84 5.75 17.18
C GLU A 264 -0.45 6.32 16.91
N ASN A 265 0.53 5.88 17.70
CA ASN A 265 1.91 6.36 17.61
C ASN A 265 2.65 5.59 16.50
N PRO A 266 3.17 6.24 15.45
CA PRO A 266 3.91 5.54 14.39
C PRO A 266 5.16 4.79 14.86
N ASN A 267 5.75 5.19 16.00
CA ASN A 267 6.99 4.63 16.54
C ASN A 267 6.74 3.89 17.86
N GLU A 268 5.82 2.91 17.86
CA GLU A 268 5.58 2.06 19.04
C GLU A 268 6.86 1.34 19.48
N GLY A 269 7.18 1.41 20.78
CA GLY A 269 8.35 0.71 21.36
C GLY A 269 9.69 1.46 21.28
N LYS A 270 9.72 2.68 20.72
CA LYS A 270 10.88 3.58 20.86
C LYS A 270 10.49 4.77 21.72
N ASP A 271 11.29 5.07 22.74
CA ASP A 271 11.12 6.26 23.60
C ASP A 271 11.53 7.55 22.86
N GLU A 272 10.87 7.83 21.73
CA GLU A 272 11.13 9.02 20.91
C GLU A 272 10.30 10.23 21.34
N MET A 273 9.47 10.08 22.37
CA MET A 273 8.78 11.21 23.03
C MET A 273 9.80 12.27 23.50
N SER A 274 10.97 11.82 23.96
CA SER A 274 12.05 12.69 24.42
C SER A 274 12.73 13.49 23.29
N LYS A 275 12.51 13.12 22.02
CA LYS A 275 13.11 13.77 20.85
C LYS A 275 12.19 14.80 20.18
N GLY A 276 11.00 15.05 20.75
CA GLY A 276 10.02 15.96 20.16
C GLY A 276 9.32 15.40 18.92
N ASN A 277 9.47 14.10 18.65
CA ASN A 277 8.81 13.42 17.54
C ASN A 277 7.32 13.21 17.83
N PHE A 278 6.52 13.15 16.76
CA PHE A 278 5.08 12.92 16.85
C PHE A 278 4.75 11.55 17.47
N ALA A 279 4.09 11.55 18.64
CA ALA A 279 3.73 10.35 19.40
C ALA A 279 2.25 9.93 19.23
N GLY A 280 1.62 10.29 18.11
CA GLY A 280 0.20 10.03 17.86
C GLY A 280 -0.72 11.14 18.38
N GLU A 281 -1.88 11.33 17.74
CA GLU A 281 -2.85 12.35 18.19
C GLU A 281 -3.60 11.93 19.44
N ASN A 282 -3.82 10.63 19.68
CA ASN A 282 -4.49 10.18 20.89
C ASN A 282 -3.71 10.58 22.14
N PHE A 283 -2.38 10.55 22.07
CA PHE A 283 -1.52 11.03 23.15
C PHE A 283 -1.78 12.51 23.43
N VAL A 284 -1.67 13.37 22.41
CA VAL A 284 -1.85 14.82 22.57
C VAL A 284 -3.27 15.18 23.03
N ARG A 285 -4.31 14.48 22.55
CA ARG A 285 -5.73 14.76 22.87
C ARG A 285 -6.07 14.61 24.36
N TYR A 286 -5.38 13.75 25.10
CA TYR A 286 -5.62 13.53 26.52
C TYR A 286 -4.57 14.17 27.43
N THR A 287 -3.68 15.01 26.88
CA THR A 287 -2.65 15.70 27.66
C THR A 287 -3.03 17.16 27.95
N GLY A 288 -2.49 17.72 29.03
CA GLY A 288 -2.69 19.13 29.41
C GLY A 288 -4.02 19.40 30.12
N GLU A 289 -4.59 20.58 29.87
CA GLU A 289 -5.77 21.12 30.57
C GLU A 289 -7.05 20.30 30.36
N VAL A 290 -7.07 19.41 29.36
CA VAL A 290 -8.22 18.52 29.10
C VAL A 290 -8.50 17.60 30.30
N ILE A 291 -7.45 17.14 30.99
CA ILE A 291 -7.59 16.32 32.20
C ILE A 291 -8.30 17.10 33.29
N ASP A 292 -7.82 18.33 33.58
CA ASP A 292 -8.41 19.19 34.60
C ASP A 292 -9.86 19.54 34.29
N ALA A 293 -10.19 19.80 33.02
CA ALA A 293 -11.56 20.07 32.59
C ALA A 293 -12.47 18.84 32.78
N ASN A 294 -12.00 17.64 32.43
CA ASN A 294 -12.72 16.39 32.64
C ASN A 294 -12.95 16.12 34.15
N GLU A 295 -11.93 16.36 34.98
CA GLU A 295 -12.06 16.24 36.43
C GLU A 295 -13.07 17.24 37.02
N ALA A 296 -13.07 18.49 36.55
CA ALA A 296 -14.06 19.48 36.94
C ALA A 296 -15.49 19.07 36.54
N GLN A 297 -15.65 18.46 35.36
CA GLN A 297 -16.93 17.92 34.90
C GLN A 297 -17.40 16.74 35.77
N LEU A 298 -16.51 15.80 36.11
CA LEU A 298 -16.80 14.71 37.06
C LEU A 298 -17.17 15.26 38.43
N PHE A 299 -16.48 16.29 38.92
CA PHE A 299 -16.80 16.96 40.18
C PHE A 299 -18.20 17.58 40.14
N ALA A 300 -18.56 18.28 39.06
CA ALA A 300 -19.90 18.86 38.90
C ALA A 300 -21.00 17.79 38.88
N TRP A 301 -20.80 16.66 38.19
CA TRP A 301 -21.74 15.54 38.23
C TRP A 301 -21.89 14.93 39.62
N ASN A 302 -20.79 14.75 40.35
CA ASN A 302 -20.81 14.25 41.73
C ASN A 302 -21.45 15.22 42.72
N ALA A 303 -21.31 16.54 42.51
CA ALA A 303 -22.00 17.55 43.31
C ALA A 303 -23.51 17.50 43.04
N ARG A 304 -23.89 17.31 41.77
CA ARG A 304 -25.29 17.21 41.36
C ARG A 304 -25.99 15.96 41.91
N THR A 305 -25.32 14.81 41.95
CA THR A 305 -25.88 13.61 42.60
C THR A 305 -26.07 13.79 44.11
N LYS A 306 -25.25 14.63 44.74
CA LYS A 306 -25.38 15.02 46.16
C LYS A 306 -26.42 16.12 46.40
N GLY A 307 -27.06 16.64 45.36
CA GLY A 307 -28.12 17.66 45.45
C GLY A 307 -27.65 19.11 45.37
N ILE A 308 -26.37 19.37 45.11
CA ILE A 308 -25.86 20.72 44.83
C ILE A 308 -26.00 20.97 43.33
N ASP A 309 -26.81 21.95 42.91
CA ASP A 309 -27.02 22.26 41.48
C ASP A 309 -25.82 23.02 40.87
N VAL A 310 -24.79 22.21 40.66
CA VAL A 310 -23.53 22.35 39.93
C VAL A 310 -23.57 22.17 38.41
N ASN A 311 -23.21 23.13 37.55
CA ASN A 311 -22.95 22.81 36.14
C ASN A 311 -21.62 23.39 35.65
N ALA A 312 -20.74 22.54 35.12
CA ALA A 312 -19.43 22.91 34.61
C ALA A 312 -19.49 23.91 33.43
N LEU A 313 -20.52 23.83 32.58
CA LEU A 313 -20.65 24.75 31.45
C LEU A 313 -21.39 26.05 31.80
N ALA A 314 -22.39 25.98 32.68
CA ALA A 314 -23.21 27.14 33.03
C ALA A 314 -22.53 28.01 34.09
N ASP A 315 -21.91 27.38 35.10
CA ASP A 315 -21.26 28.05 36.23
C ASP A 315 -19.77 27.63 36.35
N PRO A 316 -18.92 27.88 35.33
CA PRO A 316 -17.55 27.34 35.28
C PRO A 316 -16.69 27.83 36.46
N THR A 317 -16.75 29.11 36.79
CA THR A 317 -15.95 29.71 37.87
C THR A 317 -16.39 29.23 39.25
N LYS A 318 -17.70 29.04 39.45
CA LYS A 318 -18.26 28.49 40.69
C LYS A 318 -17.82 27.05 40.90
N VAL A 319 -17.87 26.22 39.84
CA VAL A 319 -17.40 24.84 39.88
C VAL A 319 -15.91 24.79 40.18
N GLU A 320 -15.11 25.65 39.56
CA GLU A 320 -13.67 25.71 39.80
C GLU A 320 -13.35 26.13 41.25
N PHE A 321 -14.03 27.14 41.78
CA PHE A 321 -13.86 27.59 43.16
C PHE A 321 -14.22 26.49 44.16
N MET A 322 -15.39 25.87 44.00
CA MET A 322 -15.85 24.74 44.82
C MET A 322 -14.91 23.54 44.73
N ARG A 323 -14.31 23.27 43.55
CA ARG A 323 -13.32 22.22 43.38
C ARG A 323 -12.04 22.51 44.15
N LYS A 324 -11.51 23.74 44.06
CA LYS A 324 -10.32 24.17 44.81
C LYS A 324 -10.52 24.09 46.31
N GLU A 325 -11.70 24.47 46.80
CA GLU A 325 -12.06 24.31 48.22
C GLU A 325 -12.13 22.83 48.61
N TYR A 326 -12.81 22.00 47.81
CA TYR A 326 -12.90 20.57 48.04
C TYR A 326 -11.53 19.88 48.06
N GLU A 327 -10.60 20.27 47.19
CA GLU A 327 -9.22 19.73 47.18
C GLU A 327 -8.43 20.11 48.43
N LYS A 328 -8.61 21.34 48.96
CA LYS A 328 -8.00 21.76 50.22
C LYS A 328 -8.54 20.94 51.38
N GLU A 329 -9.86 20.83 51.50
CA GLU A 329 -10.52 20.02 52.53
C GLU A 329 -10.14 18.53 52.42
N LYS A 330 -10.05 18.00 51.20
CA LYS A 330 -9.60 16.62 50.96
C LYS A 330 -8.18 16.41 51.47
N LYS A 331 -7.24 17.32 51.20
CA LYS A 331 -5.85 17.24 51.70
C LYS A 331 -5.80 17.27 53.23
N GLU A 332 -6.54 18.17 53.87
CA GLU A 332 -6.62 18.25 55.33
C GLU A 332 -7.24 16.99 55.95
N ARG A 333 -8.33 16.49 55.37
CA ARG A 333 -8.97 15.24 55.81
C ARG A 333 -8.04 14.04 55.65
N MET A 334 -7.28 13.97 54.55
CA MET A 334 -6.28 12.91 54.35
C MET A 334 -5.19 12.97 55.43
N LYS A 335 -4.66 14.16 55.77
CA LYS A 335 -3.71 14.32 56.88
C LYS A 335 -4.26 13.85 58.21
N GLN A 336 -5.48 14.26 58.56
CA GLN A 336 -6.14 13.80 59.80
C GLN A 336 -6.38 12.28 59.83
N ILE A 337 -6.62 11.66 58.66
CA ILE A 337 -6.73 10.20 58.56
C ILE A 337 -5.36 9.56 58.81
N TYR A 338 -4.29 10.09 58.23
CA TYR A 338 -2.92 9.60 58.45
C TYR A 338 -2.51 9.71 59.93
N ASP A 339 -2.78 10.85 60.58
CA ASP A 339 -2.47 11.06 61.99
C ASP A 339 -3.22 10.10 62.93
N LYS A 340 -4.44 9.70 62.56
CA LYS A 340 -5.31 8.85 63.39
C LYS A 340 -5.05 7.36 63.20
N TYR A 341 -4.75 6.93 61.97
CA TYR A 341 -4.70 5.51 61.62
C TYR A 341 -3.29 5.03 61.28
N GLY A 342 -2.31 5.93 61.11
CA GLY A 342 -0.98 5.60 60.60
C GLY A 342 -1.03 5.16 59.13
N GLY A 343 0.05 5.35 58.36
CA GLY A 343 0.10 4.92 56.95
C GLY A 343 0.96 5.75 56.00
N GLU A 344 1.67 6.78 56.49
CA GLU A 344 2.62 7.55 55.66
C GLU A 344 3.71 6.66 55.05
N GLU A 345 4.11 5.58 55.74
CA GLU A 345 5.15 4.64 55.32
C GLU A 345 4.79 3.80 54.08
N HIS A 346 3.51 3.66 53.74
CA HIS A 346 3.05 2.86 52.60
C HIS A 346 2.89 3.66 51.29
N MET A 347 3.16 4.96 51.30
CA MET A 347 3.13 5.80 50.10
C MET A 347 4.44 5.81 49.31
N VAL A 348 5.56 5.36 49.90
CA VAL A 348 6.86 5.26 49.22
C VAL A 348 7.07 3.82 48.74
N SER A 349 6.47 3.47 47.60
CA SER A 349 6.95 2.35 46.79
C SER A 349 6.55 2.56 45.33
N GLY A 350 7.55 2.76 44.47
CA GLY A 350 7.34 2.85 43.02
C GLY A 350 8.37 3.66 42.23
N LYS A 351 9.43 4.23 42.83
CA LYS A 351 10.41 5.05 42.07
C LYS A 351 11.91 4.80 42.32
N ASP A 352 12.31 3.85 43.17
CA ASP A 352 13.74 3.73 43.57
C ASP A 352 14.41 2.37 43.29
N ASP A 353 14.02 1.62 42.25
CA ASP A 353 14.66 0.35 41.87
C ASP A 353 15.64 0.42 40.69
N ASP A 354 16.10 1.62 40.27
CA ASP A 354 17.02 1.78 39.12
C ASP A 354 18.42 2.34 39.46
N THR A 355 18.86 2.29 40.72
CA THR A 355 20.25 2.68 41.06
C THR A 355 20.93 1.68 41.99
N ASN A 356 21.25 0.49 41.47
CA ASN A 356 22.45 -0.26 41.87
C ASN A 356 22.72 -1.41 40.90
N ASN A 357 23.42 -1.12 39.81
CA ASN A 357 24.32 -2.07 39.16
C ASN A 357 25.47 -1.27 38.52
N VAL A 358 26.59 -1.23 39.23
CA VAL A 358 27.93 -1.01 38.67
C VAL A 358 28.50 -2.37 38.34
#